data_AF-A0A5E4M8D2-F1
#
_entry.id   AF-A0A5E4M8D2-F1
#
_cell.length_a   1.000
_cell.length_b   1.000
_cell.length_c   1.000
_cell.angle_alpha   90.00
_cell.angle_beta   90.00
_cell.angle_gamma   90.00
#
_symmetry.space_group_name_H-M   'P 1'
#
loop_
_entity.id
_entity.type
_entity.pdbx_description
1 polymer ?
#
loop_
_entity_poly.entity_id
_entity_poly.type
_entity_poly.pdbx_seq_one_letter_code
_entity_poly.pdbx_strand_id
1 'polypeptide(L)'
;MEDLFVRKINDEDFYFIKKDSCAFNIKEFLKNQLEEMLKNFSWPKSMRWGTRKERWVRPIKNILCILDGEVIPISFAGITASNVTYGHRLLSQNQVFTVDTPKDYFNLLEKNNVILQQDKRKKFILDQIKDFSKKHNLQLEQNDYLLNELTGLIECPIVLFGKVNQEKSAELPKEVILSIVHTQQKYLALSDGQKILYFATVVNVKNDNVIKGHEKILEARLADAQFLISQDKKHNLDYYVNKLDSISFHGYLGSVQEKVKRIIALSKYIAIWIPHASLIKVERAAYLAKADLATSI
;
A
#
# COMPACT_ATOMS: atom_id res chain seq x y z
N MET A 1 -28.81 -47.41 -22.50
CA MET A 1 -29.08 -47.71 -21.08
C MET A 1 -27.88 -48.38 -20.39
N GLU A 2 -26.71 -48.51 -21.04
CA GLU A 2 -25.55 -49.25 -20.48
C GLU A 2 -24.63 -48.43 -19.56
N ASP A 3 -24.84 -47.11 -19.41
CA ASP A 3 -23.95 -46.24 -18.61
C ASP A 3 -24.47 -45.90 -17.21
N LEU A 4 -25.69 -46.33 -16.82
CA LEU A 4 -26.26 -46.04 -15.51
C LEU A 4 -25.98 -47.19 -14.53
N PHE A 5 -25.32 -46.91 -13.40
CA PHE A 5 -25.04 -47.89 -12.35
C PHE A 5 -25.34 -47.32 -10.97
N VAL A 6 -25.76 -48.18 -10.03
CA VAL A 6 -26.06 -47.79 -8.64
C VAL A 6 -24.85 -48.06 -7.75
N ARG A 7 -24.47 -47.10 -6.91
CA ARG A 7 -23.48 -47.29 -5.84
C ARG A 7 -24.05 -46.85 -4.50
N LYS A 8 -23.76 -47.62 -3.46
CA LYS A 8 -24.05 -47.22 -2.08
C LYS A 8 -23.03 -46.21 -1.57
N ILE A 9 -23.53 -45.09 -1.06
CA ILE A 9 -22.75 -44.12 -0.30
C ILE A 9 -23.51 -43.89 1.01
N ASN A 10 -22.86 -44.19 2.15
CA ASN A 10 -23.47 -44.09 3.48
C ASN A 10 -24.79 -44.87 3.61
N ASP A 11 -24.80 -46.13 3.15
CA ASP A 11 -25.97 -47.04 3.16
C ASP A 11 -27.19 -46.64 2.32
N GLU A 12 -27.13 -45.52 1.59
CA GLU A 12 -28.15 -45.09 0.63
C GLU A 12 -27.70 -45.36 -0.82
N ASP A 13 -28.66 -45.77 -1.67
CA ASP A 13 -28.42 -46.09 -3.08
C ASP A 13 -28.45 -44.80 -3.94
N PHE A 14 -27.34 -44.49 -4.62
CA PHE A 14 -27.25 -43.38 -5.57
C PHE A 14 -27.05 -43.88 -7.00
N TYR A 15 -27.76 -43.27 -7.95
CA TYR A 15 -27.61 -43.52 -9.38
C TYR A 15 -26.48 -42.68 -9.96
N PHE A 16 -25.51 -43.34 -10.58
CA PHE A 16 -24.39 -42.72 -11.30
C PHE A 16 -24.50 -43.01 -12.78
N ILE A 17 -24.16 -42.02 -13.61
CA ILE A 17 -23.97 -42.23 -15.04
C ILE A 17 -22.48 -42.14 -15.36
N LYS A 18 -21.93 -43.19 -15.97
CA LYS A 18 -20.58 -43.16 -16.51
C LYS A 18 -20.59 -42.34 -17.78
N LYS A 19 -20.20 -41.08 -17.68
CA LYS A 19 -20.01 -40.24 -18.87
C LYS A 19 -18.56 -40.36 -19.30
N ASP A 20 -18.29 -41.12 -20.35
CA ASP A 20 -16.98 -41.12 -20.99
C ASP A 20 -16.79 -39.75 -21.65
N SER A 21 -15.98 -38.89 -21.03
CA SER A 21 -15.57 -37.62 -21.61
C SER A 21 -14.53 -37.88 -22.70
N CYS A 22 -14.72 -37.30 -23.88
CA CYS A 22 -13.71 -37.35 -24.93
C CYS A 22 -12.36 -36.85 -24.38
N ALA A 23 -11.30 -37.63 -24.59
CA ALA A 23 -9.95 -37.14 -24.36
C ALA A 23 -9.74 -35.88 -25.20
N PHE A 24 -9.30 -34.79 -24.56
CA PHE A 24 -9.04 -33.52 -25.22
C PHE A 24 -7.59 -33.10 -24.99
N ASN A 25 -7.07 -32.31 -25.92
CA ASN A 25 -5.71 -31.79 -25.79
C ASN A 25 -5.70 -30.68 -24.72
N ILE A 26 -5.18 -31.01 -23.53
CA ILE A 26 -5.12 -30.09 -22.39
C ILE A 26 -4.33 -28.81 -22.71
N LYS A 27 -3.28 -28.90 -23.53
CA LYS A 27 -2.45 -27.74 -23.90
C LYS A 27 -3.23 -26.78 -24.79
N GLU A 28 -3.99 -27.30 -25.75
CA GLU A 28 -4.84 -26.49 -26.63
C GLU A 28 -6.00 -25.85 -25.85
N PHE A 29 -6.64 -26.62 -24.98
CA PHE A 29 -7.69 -26.12 -24.09
C PHE A 29 -7.16 -24.98 -23.20
N LEU A 30 -6.05 -25.21 -22.48
CA LEU A 30 -5.45 -24.19 -21.62
C LEU A 30 -5.02 -22.96 -22.41
N LYS A 31 -4.45 -23.13 -23.61
CA LYS A 31 -4.08 -22.00 -24.47
C LYS A 31 -5.28 -21.10 -24.73
N ASN A 32 -6.39 -21.69 -25.20
CA ASN A 32 -7.60 -20.95 -25.55
C ASN A 32 -8.20 -20.25 -24.31
N GLN A 33 -8.30 -20.95 -23.19
CA GLN A 33 -8.85 -20.42 -21.94
C GLN A 33 -8.00 -19.28 -21.36
N LEU A 34 -6.67 -19.42 -21.36
CA LEU A 34 -5.75 -18.40 -20.85
C LEU A 34 -5.75 -17.15 -21.73
N GLU A 35 -5.78 -17.29 -23.06
CA GLU A 35 -5.88 -16.15 -23.96
C GLU A 35 -7.21 -15.41 -23.82
N GLU A 36 -8.32 -16.13 -23.64
CA GLU A 36 -9.64 -15.54 -23.37
C GLU A 36 -9.66 -14.81 -22.04
N MET A 37 -9.12 -15.43 -20.98
CA MET A 37 -8.97 -14.81 -19.66
C MET A 37 -8.17 -13.50 -19.75
N LEU A 38 -7.01 -13.51 -20.42
CA LEU A 38 -6.17 -12.32 -20.56
C LEU A 38 -6.88 -11.18 -21.32
N LYS A 39 -7.69 -11.51 -22.34
CA LYS A 39 -8.49 -10.53 -23.10
C LYS A 39 -9.61 -9.91 -22.25
N ASN A 40 -10.23 -10.70 -21.40
CA ASN A 40 -11.42 -10.31 -20.65
C ASN A 40 -11.13 -9.84 -19.22
N PHE A 41 -9.87 -9.90 -18.78
CA PHE A 41 -9.49 -9.48 -17.43
C PHE A 41 -9.72 -7.97 -17.22
N SER A 42 -10.53 -7.62 -16.23
CA SER A 42 -10.87 -6.23 -15.92
C SER A 42 -10.05 -5.71 -14.74
N TRP A 43 -9.32 -4.61 -14.97
CA TRP A 43 -8.61 -3.89 -13.92
C TRP A 43 -9.38 -2.63 -13.52
N PRO A 44 -9.50 -2.29 -12.22
CA PRO A 44 -10.12 -1.04 -11.77
C PRO A 44 -9.48 0.20 -12.40
N LYS A 45 -8.16 0.13 -12.64
CA LYS A 45 -7.40 1.12 -13.38
C LYS A 45 -6.52 0.40 -14.41
N SER A 46 -6.85 0.58 -15.68
CA SER A 46 -6.07 0.03 -16.80
C SER A 46 -5.52 1.14 -17.67
N MET A 47 -4.55 0.79 -18.52
CA MET A 47 -3.95 1.65 -19.51
C MET A 47 -3.76 0.90 -20.82
N ARG A 48 -3.63 1.67 -21.90
CA ARG A 48 -3.07 1.22 -23.18
C ARG A 48 -1.62 1.70 -23.27
N TRP A 49 -0.79 1.04 -24.07
CA TRP A 49 0.60 1.44 -24.23
C TRP A 49 1.08 1.30 -25.67
N GLY A 50 1.90 2.26 -26.12
CA GLY A 50 2.35 2.34 -27.51
C GLY A 50 1.18 2.42 -28.48
N THR A 51 1.23 1.60 -29.53
CA THR A 51 0.19 1.48 -30.56
C THR A 51 -0.81 0.35 -30.28
N ARG A 52 -0.75 -0.30 -29.12
CA ARG A 52 -1.54 -1.50 -28.78
C ARG A 52 -2.96 -1.13 -28.30
N LYS A 53 -3.94 -1.98 -28.63
CA LYS A 53 -5.37 -1.74 -28.32
C LYS A 53 -5.77 -2.36 -26.98
N GLU A 54 -5.08 -3.42 -26.59
CA GLU A 54 -5.26 -4.19 -25.37
C GLU A 54 -5.08 -3.29 -24.13
N ARG A 55 -5.89 -3.58 -23.09
CA ARG A 55 -5.85 -2.86 -21.82
C ARG A 55 -5.22 -3.75 -20.76
N TRP A 56 -4.30 -3.22 -19.99
CA TRP A 56 -3.69 -3.91 -18.85
C TRP A 56 -3.31 -2.91 -17.76
N VAL A 57 -2.97 -3.39 -16.56
CA VAL A 57 -2.54 -2.51 -15.46
C VAL A 57 -1.20 -1.81 -15.75
N ARG A 58 -0.31 -2.46 -16.52
CA ARG A 58 1.03 -1.99 -16.94
C ARG A 58 1.46 -2.64 -18.26
N PRO A 59 2.48 -2.13 -18.97
CA PRO A 59 2.96 -2.77 -20.19
C PRO A 59 3.52 -4.15 -19.86
N ILE A 60 2.99 -5.19 -20.51
CA ILE A 60 3.53 -6.54 -20.39
C ILE A 60 4.85 -6.60 -21.15
N LYS A 61 5.87 -7.21 -20.55
CA LYS A 61 7.20 -7.38 -21.15
C LYS A 61 7.53 -8.83 -21.48
N ASN A 62 6.98 -9.76 -20.72
CA ASN A 62 7.21 -11.19 -20.87
C ASN A 62 5.97 -11.96 -20.39
N ILE A 63 5.75 -13.14 -20.96
CA ILE A 63 4.78 -14.11 -20.48
C ILE A 63 5.51 -15.44 -20.37
N LEU A 64 5.49 -16.04 -19.17
CA LEU A 64 6.01 -17.37 -18.94
C LEU A 64 4.85 -18.33 -18.74
N CYS A 65 4.74 -19.36 -19.58
CA CYS A 65 3.67 -20.36 -19.49
C CYS A 65 4.20 -21.73 -19.88
N ILE A 66 4.33 -22.60 -18.88
CA ILE A 66 4.83 -23.97 -19.03
C ILE A 66 3.87 -24.97 -18.37
N LEU A 67 3.77 -26.16 -18.95
CA LEU A 67 3.07 -27.31 -18.40
C LEU A 67 3.92 -28.55 -18.68
N ASP A 68 4.26 -29.29 -17.62
CA ASP A 68 5.06 -30.52 -17.71
C ASP A 68 6.37 -30.37 -18.50
N GLY A 69 7.05 -29.23 -18.32
CA GLY A 69 8.31 -28.92 -19.00
C GLY A 69 8.16 -28.39 -20.43
N GLU A 70 6.94 -28.32 -20.96
CA GLU A 70 6.68 -27.80 -22.29
C GLU A 70 5.99 -26.42 -22.26
N VAL A 71 6.36 -25.56 -23.21
CA VAL A 71 5.75 -24.23 -23.35
C VAL A 71 4.34 -24.35 -23.91
N ILE A 72 3.38 -23.66 -23.27
CA ILE A 72 2.07 -23.41 -23.87
C ILE A 72 2.14 -22.04 -24.57
N PRO A 73 2.08 -21.97 -25.92
CA PRO A 73 2.35 -20.75 -26.67
C PRO A 73 1.13 -19.80 -26.69
N ILE A 74 0.71 -19.34 -25.50
CA ILE A 74 -0.32 -18.31 -25.37
C ILE A 74 0.19 -16.99 -25.93
N SER A 75 -0.67 -16.25 -26.62
CA SER A 75 -0.35 -14.94 -27.16
C SER A 75 -1.30 -13.87 -26.66
N PHE A 76 -0.75 -12.80 -26.07
CA PHE A 76 -1.53 -11.67 -25.61
C PHE A 76 -0.80 -10.36 -25.83
N ALA A 77 -1.53 -9.35 -26.32
CA ALA A 77 -1.02 -8.03 -26.62
C ALA A 77 0.27 -8.06 -27.47
N GLY A 78 0.41 -8.98 -28.42
CA GLY A 78 1.61 -9.11 -29.26
C GLY A 78 2.85 -9.68 -28.56
N ILE A 79 2.67 -10.41 -27.47
CA ILE A 79 3.73 -11.18 -26.79
C ILE A 79 3.27 -12.63 -26.75
N THR A 80 4.15 -13.55 -27.18
CA THR A 80 3.94 -14.99 -27.09
C THR A 80 4.71 -15.53 -25.90
N ALA A 81 4.07 -16.42 -25.13
CA ALA A 81 4.69 -17.03 -23.98
C ALA A 81 5.88 -17.91 -24.34
N SER A 82 6.84 -17.97 -23.42
CA SER A 82 8.02 -18.83 -23.50
C SER A 82 8.31 -19.46 -22.13
N ASN A 83 9.39 -20.22 -22.02
CA ASN A 83 9.96 -20.65 -20.75
C ASN A 83 11.06 -19.70 -20.24
N VAL A 84 11.23 -18.52 -20.85
CA VAL A 84 12.27 -17.56 -20.48
C VAL A 84 11.75 -16.56 -19.46
N THR A 85 12.58 -16.21 -18.48
CA THR A 85 12.33 -15.10 -17.56
C THR A 85 13.62 -14.32 -17.30
N TYR A 86 13.50 -13.26 -16.50
CA TYR A 86 14.53 -12.28 -16.26
C TYR A 86 14.78 -12.11 -14.76
N GLY A 87 16.04 -11.99 -14.40
CA GLY A 87 16.47 -11.54 -13.08
C GLY A 87 16.20 -10.05 -12.87
N HIS A 88 16.49 -9.58 -11.66
CA HIS A 88 16.30 -8.18 -11.32
C HIS A 88 17.07 -7.26 -12.27
N ARG A 89 16.38 -6.23 -12.79
CA ARG A 89 16.87 -5.35 -13.86
C ARG A 89 18.25 -4.72 -13.58
N LEU A 90 18.51 -4.35 -12.33
CA LEU A 90 19.76 -3.69 -11.92
C LEU A 90 20.71 -4.67 -11.23
N LEU A 91 20.31 -5.24 -10.09
CA LEU A 91 21.10 -6.18 -9.29
C LEU A 91 21.59 -7.42 -10.04
N SER A 92 20.84 -7.91 -11.04
CA SER A 92 21.23 -9.06 -11.86
C SER A 92 21.44 -8.67 -13.33
N GLN A 93 21.61 -7.38 -13.63
CA GLN A 93 21.85 -6.88 -15.00
C GLN A 93 20.83 -7.40 -16.03
N ASN A 94 19.59 -7.65 -15.61
CA ASN A 94 18.55 -8.25 -16.44
C ASN A 94 18.94 -9.61 -17.04
N GLN A 95 19.69 -10.42 -16.27
CA GLN A 95 20.12 -11.76 -16.66
C GLN A 95 18.92 -12.60 -17.11
N VAL A 96 19.08 -13.24 -18.26
CA VAL A 96 18.06 -14.08 -18.89
C VAL A 96 18.31 -15.53 -18.54
N PHE A 97 17.26 -16.27 -18.21
CA PHE A 97 17.34 -17.71 -17.96
C PHE A 97 16.04 -18.42 -18.30
N THR A 98 16.14 -19.72 -18.58
CA THR A 98 15.01 -20.61 -18.85
C THR A 98 14.52 -21.28 -17.57
N VAL A 99 13.25 -21.65 -17.56
CA VAL A 99 12.55 -22.28 -16.43
C VAL A 99 11.93 -23.58 -16.91
N ASP A 100 12.39 -24.68 -16.34
CA ASP A 100 11.92 -26.01 -16.75
C ASP A 100 10.78 -26.50 -15.87
N THR A 101 10.84 -26.22 -14.56
CA THR A 101 9.78 -26.56 -13.61
C THR A 101 9.28 -25.35 -12.84
N PRO A 102 8.03 -25.40 -12.31
CA PRO A 102 7.55 -24.35 -11.42
C PRO A 102 8.45 -24.10 -10.21
N LYS A 103 9.13 -25.14 -9.69
CA LYS A 103 10.06 -25.00 -8.56
C LYS A 103 11.31 -24.21 -8.94
N ASP A 104 11.82 -24.42 -10.15
CA ASP A 104 12.97 -23.68 -10.66
C ASP A 104 12.67 -22.21 -10.83
N TYR A 105 11.43 -21.85 -11.19
CA TYR A 105 11.01 -20.46 -11.31
C TYR A 105 11.28 -19.65 -10.03
N PHE A 106 10.83 -20.14 -8.88
CA PHE A 106 11.03 -19.46 -7.59
C PHE A 106 12.51 -19.42 -7.20
N ASN A 107 13.23 -20.54 -7.36
CA ASN A 107 14.63 -20.64 -6.97
C ASN A 107 15.55 -19.75 -7.84
N LEU A 108 15.32 -19.74 -9.15
CA LEU A 108 16.11 -18.96 -10.09
C LEU A 108 15.83 -17.46 -9.94
N LEU A 109 14.57 -17.05 -9.73
CA LEU A 109 14.25 -15.65 -9.43
C LEU A 109 14.97 -15.18 -8.17
N GLU A 110 14.93 -15.97 -7.08
CA GLU A 110 15.56 -15.58 -5.83
C GLU A 110 17.09 -15.50 -5.94
N LYS A 111 17.72 -16.47 -6.63
CA LYS A 111 19.16 -16.42 -6.97
C LYS A 111 19.53 -15.19 -7.81
N ASN A 112 18.57 -14.65 -8.55
CA ASN A 112 18.73 -13.48 -9.40
C ASN A 112 18.03 -12.23 -8.81
N ASN A 113 18.05 -12.12 -7.47
CA ASN A 113 17.60 -10.94 -6.73
C ASN A 113 16.13 -10.57 -6.98
N VAL A 114 15.23 -11.54 -7.13
CA VAL A 114 13.79 -11.33 -7.21
C VAL A 114 13.09 -12.27 -6.24
N ILE A 115 12.52 -11.73 -5.18
CA ILE A 115 11.73 -12.49 -4.22
C ILE A 115 10.27 -12.43 -4.67
N LEU A 116 9.72 -13.48 -5.28
CA LEU A 116 8.38 -13.44 -5.86
C LEU A 116 7.24 -13.45 -4.81
N GLN A 117 7.43 -14.17 -3.70
CA GLN A 117 6.41 -14.30 -2.66
C GLN A 117 6.33 -13.03 -1.80
N GLN A 118 5.13 -12.43 -1.74
CA GLN A 118 4.88 -11.19 -1.00
C GLN A 118 5.16 -11.33 0.50
N ASP A 119 4.72 -12.43 1.13
CA ASP A 119 4.96 -12.66 2.56
C ASP A 119 6.46 -12.80 2.88
N LYS A 120 7.22 -13.42 1.98
CA LYS A 120 8.67 -13.53 2.10
C LYS A 120 9.34 -12.15 2.00
N ARG A 121 8.90 -11.30 1.07
CA ARG A 121 9.36 -9.89 0.99
C ARG A 121 9.04 -9.11 2.26
N LYS A 122 7.79 -9.20 2.74
CA LYS A 122 7.34 -8.51 3.96
C LYS A 122 8.17 -8.93 5.16
N LYS A 123 8.41 -10.24 5.32
CA LYS A 123 9.27 -10.78 6.37
C LYS A 123 10.70 -10.25 6.26
N PHE A 124 11.28 -10.23 5.05
CA PHE A 124 12.64 -9.73 4.84
C PHE A 124 12.79 -8.24 5.20
N ILE A 125 11.77 -7.41 4.94
CA ILE A 125 11.73 -6.01 5.37
C ILE A 125 11.67 -5.93 6.91
N LEU A 126 10.75 -6.68 7.52
CA LEU A 126 10.56 -6.68 8.97
C LEU A 126 11.78 -7.19 9.73
N ASP A 127 12.45 -8.22 9.24
CA ASP A 127 13.65 -8.78 9.88
C ASP A 127 14.80 -7.75 9.86
N GLN A 128 15.04 -7.07 8.74
CA GLN A 128 16.02 -5.97 8.67
C GLN A 128 15.68 -4.83 9.64
N ILE A 129 14.41 -4.42 9.70
CA ILE A 129 13.95 -3.38 10.64
C ILE A 129 14.12 -3.85 12.08
N LYS A 130 13.79 -5.10 12.39
CA LYS A 130 13.89 -5.67 13.74
C LYS A 130 15.33 -5.74 14.22
N ASP A 131 16.26 -6.14 13.35
CA ASP A 131 17.68 -6.21 13.67
C ASP A 131 18.26 -4.81 13.95
N PHE A 132 17.91 -3.82 13.12
CA PHE A 132 18.28 -2.43 13.34
C PHE A 132 17.66 -1.89 14.64
N SER A 133 16.37 -2.16 14.85
CA SER A 133 15.62 -1.70 16.02
C SER A 133 16.20 -2.24 17.32
N LYS A 134 16.56 -3.53 17.38
CA LYS A 134 17.22 -4.14 18.53
C LYS A 134 18.58 -3.49 18.83
N LYS A 135 19.38 -3.23 17.80
CA LYS A 135 20.71 -2.62 17.97
C LYS A 135 20.65 -1.20 18.52
N HIS A 136 19.57 -0.47 18.22
CA HIS A 136 19.39 0.93 18.57
C HIS A 136 18.34 1.17 19.68
N ASN A 137 17.79 0.11 20.29
CA ASN A 137 16.69 0.17 21.26
C ASN A 137 15.47 0.96 20.75
N LEU A 138 15.08 0.72 19.50
CA LEU A 138 13.95 1.36 18.83
C LEU A 138 12.76 0.41 18.70
N GLN A 139 11.60 0.99 18.43
CA GLN A 139 10.34 0.33 18.10
C GLN A 139 9.84 0.85 16.76
N LEU A 140 9.32 -0.06 15.93
CA LEU A 140 8.63 0.30 14.70
C LEU A 140 7.24 0.83 15.03
N GLU A 141 6.95 2.06 14.61
CA GLU A 141 5.60 2.61 14.68
C GLU A 141 4.71 1.86 13.68
N GLN A 142 3.62 1.27 14.17
CA GLN A 142 2.79 0.37 13.38
C GLN A 142 2.10 1.11 12.22
N ASN A 143 2.40 0.67 11.00
CA ASN A 143 1.71 1.14 9.80
C ASN A 143 1.64 0.00 8.75
N ASP A 144 0.67 -0.89 8.94
CA ASP A 144 0.49 -2.07 8.09
C ASP A 144 0.14 -1.71 6.65
N TYR A 145 -0.60 -0.62 6.45
CA TYR A 145 -0.93 -0.11 5.12
C TYR A 145 0.34 0.22 4.34
N LEU A 146 1.22 1.03 4.94
CA LEU A 146 2.46 1.45 4.30
C LEU A 146 3.44 0.29 4.13
N LEU A 147 3.53 -0.61 5.10
CA LEU A 147 4.36 -1.81 4.97
C LEU A 147 3.90 -2.71 3.81
N ASN A 148 2.59 -2.91 3.66
CA ASN A 148 2.05 -3.67 2.54
C ASN A 148 2.30 -2.97 1.20
N GLU A 149 2.16 -1.64 1.16
CA GLU A 149 2.46 -0.85 -0.03
C GLU A 149 3.95 -0.97 -0.43
N LEU A 150 4.87 -0.77 0.51
CA LEU A 150 6.32 -0.92 0.28
C LEU A 150 6.68 -2.33 -0.21
N THR A 151 6.06 -3.35 0.39
CA THR A 151 6.25 -4.76 -0.02
C THR A 151 5.78 -5.03 -1.46
N GLY A 152 4.75 -4.32 -1.91
CA GLY A 152 4.19 -4.45 -3.26
C GLY A 152 4.96 -3.71 -4.35
N LEU A 153 5.81 -2.74 -3.99
CA LEU A 153 6.52 -1.88 -4.93
C LEU A 153 7.90 -2.40 -5.33
N ILE A 154 8.39 -3.41 -4.64
CA ILE A 154 9.81 -3.78 -4.61
C ILE A 154 9.93 -5.29 -4.79
N GLU A 155 10.87 -5.70 -5.62
CA GLU A 155 11.10 -7.11 -5.98
C GLU A 155 12.17 -7.75 -5.08
N CYS A 156 13.15 -6.95 -4.64
CA CYS A 156 14.19 -7.36 -3.70
C CYS A 156 14.45 -6.25 -2.67
N PRO A 157 13.81 -6.32 -1.49
CA PRO A 157 13.81 -5.21 -0.54
C PRO A 157 15.13 -5.06 0.21
N ILE A 158 15.73 -3.88 0.07
CA ILE A 158 16.85 -3.41 0.90
C ILE A 158 16.30 -2.27 1.76
N VAL A 159 16.41 -2.40 3.08
CA VAL A 159 15.97 -1.34 4.00
C VAL A 159 17.13 -0.39 4.26
N LEU A 160 16.91 0.90 4.03
CA LEU A 160 17.83 1.97 4.38
C LEU A 160 17.26 2.74 5.58
N PHE A 161 18.14 3.10 6.51
CA PHE A 161 17.78 3.80 7.74
C PHE A 161 18.40 5.19 7.75
N GLY A 162 17.56 6.21 7.91
CA GLY A 162 17.95 7.62 7.98
C GLY A 162 17.59 8.21 9.33
N LYS A 163 18.32 9.24 9.74
CA LYS A 163 18.07 9.94 11.00
C LYS A 163 17.01 11.02 10.82
N VAL A 164 16.14 11.15 11.81
CA VAL A 164 15.23 12.30 11.92
C VAL A 164 15.99 13.45 12.58
N ASN A 165 16.01 14.62 11.95
CA ASN A 165 16.66 15.80 12.51
C ASN A 165 15.96 16.23 13.81
N GLN A 166 16.64 16.00 14.94
CA GLN A 166 16.08 16.23 16.27
C GLN A 166 15.86 17.70 16.59
N GLU A 167 16.65 18.61 16.02
CA GLU A 167 16.47 20.05 16.23
C GLU A 167 15.17 20.54 15.60
N LYS A 168 14.88 20.09 14.37
CA LYS A 168 13.64 20.44 13.65
C LYS A 168 12.41 19.72 14.18
N SER A 169 12.60 18.57 14.83
CA SER A 169 11.49 17.80 15.39
C SER A 169 11.22 18.06 16.87
N ALA A 170 12.10 18.77 17.59
CA ALA A 170 12.02 18.90 19.06
C ALA A 170 10.71 19.54 19.56
N GLU A 171 10.19 20.52 18.84
CA GLU A 171 8.99 21.27 19.24
C GLU A 171 7.69 20.70 18.66
N LEU A 172 7.81 19.66 17.84
CA LEU A 172 6.69 19.03 17.15
C LEU A 172 6.13 17.87 17.98
N PRO A 173 4.79 17.76 18.13
CA PRO A 173 4.17 16.56 18.67
C PRO A 173 4.55 15.32 17.87
N LYS A 174 4.65 14.17 18.54
CA LYS A 174 5.01 12.88 17.92
C LYS A 174 4.10 12.56 16.73
N GLU A 175 2.80 12.84 16.86
CA GLU A 175 1.77 12.58 15.86
C GLU A 175 1.98 13.42 14.58
N VAL A 176 2.46 14.67 14.73
CA VAL A 176 2.79 15.53 13.60
C VAL A 176 4.00 14.98 12.85
N ILE A 177 5.06 14.60 13.58
CA ILE A 177 6.24 13.98 12.98
C ILE A 177 5.87 12.67 12.29
N LEU A 178 5.04 11.84 12.92
CA LEU A 178 4.58 10.56 12.38
C LEU A 178 3.77 10.75 11.10
N SER A 179 2.86 11.72 11.09
CA SER A 179 2.10 12.10 9.90
C SER A 179 3.02 12.53 8.76
N ILE A 180 4.01 13.39 9.03
CA ILE A 180 5.00 13.81 8.02
C ILE A 180 5.79 12.59 7.53
N VAL A 181 6.38 11.79 8.42
CA VAL A 181 7.20 10.63 8.02
C VAL A 181 6.40 9.65 7.16
N HIS A 182 5.15 9.34 7.51
CA HIS A 182 4.34 8.39 6.74
C HIS A 182 3.76 8.96 5.44
N THR A 183 3.41 10.26 5.40
CA THR A 183 2.87 10.89 4.19
C THR A 183 3.95 11.26 3.18
N GLN A 184 5.16 11.60 3.65
CA GLN A 184 6.31 11.84 2.78
C GLN A 184 6.88 10.51 2.29
N GLN A 185 7.27 10.42 1.00
CA GLN A 185 8.17 9.43 0.37
C GLN A 185 8.14 7.97 0.91
N LYS A 186 7.00 7.52 1.49
CA LYS A 186 6.73 6.18 2.00
C LYS A 186 7.69 5.71 3.09
N TYR A 187 7.91 6.50 4.14
CA TYR A 187 8.79 6.09 5.24
C TYR A 187 8.07 5.43 6.41
N LEU A 188 8.71 4.42 6.99
CA LEU A 188 8.33 3.80 8.25
C LEU A 188 9.06 4.48 9.41
N ALA A 189 8.35 4.92 10.44
CA ALA A 189 8.94 5.61 11.58
C ALA A 189 9.48 4.63 12.62
N LEU A 190 10.64 4.96 13.20
CA LEU A 190 11.26 4.23 14.31
C LEU A 190 11.43 5.15 15.50
N SER A 191 10.92 4.76 16.66
CA SER A 191 10.91 5.56 17.88
C SER A 191 11.59 4.85 19.05
N ASP A 192 11.94 5.60 20.09
CA ASP A 192 12.33 5.06 21.40
C ASP A 192 11.12 4.92 22.36
N GLY A 193 9.90 4.97 21.82
CA GLY A 193 8.65 5.07 22.57
C GLY A 193 8.16 6.51 22.75
N GLN A 194 9.06 7.48 22.91
CA GLN A 194 8.71 8.89 23.12
C GLN A 194 8.91 9.74 21.86
N LYS A 195 10.07 9.60 21.21
CA LYS A 195 10.49 10.41 20.06
C LYS A 195 10.77 9.54 18.86
N ILE A 196 10.47 10.06 17.67
CA ILE A 196 10.86 9.43 16.41
C ILE A 196 12.31 9.83 16.12
N LEU A 197 13.20 8.85 16.13
CA LEU A 197 14.64 9.06 16.01
C LEU A 197 15.15 8.69 14.61
N TYR A 198 14.55 7.67 14.00
CA TYR A 198 14.93 7.18 12.69
C TYR A 198 13.70 6.98 11.83
N PHE A 199 13.93 6.92 10.52
CA PHE A 199 12.97 6.44 9.56
C PHE A 199 13.61 5.37 8.68
N ALA A 200 12.80 4.43 8.21
CA ALA A 200 13.20 3.38 7.30
C ALA A 200 12.50 3.59 5.96
N THR A 201 13.27 3.50 4.88
CA THR A 201 12.77 3.44 3.50
C THR A 201 13.23 2.14 2.85
N VAL A 202 12.47 1.64 1.90
CA VAL A 202 12.78 0.38 1.21
C VAL A 202 13.12 0.69 -0.23
N VAL A 203 14.24 0.14 -0.71
CA VAL A 203 14.74 0.36 -2.07
C VAL A 203 15.07 -0.97 -2.75
N ASN A 204 15.07 -0.99 -4.08
CA ASN A 204 15.51 -2.14 -4.88
C ASN A 204 17.04 -2.20 -5.07
N VAL A 205 17.77 -1.10 -4.82
CA VAL A 205 19.23 -1.03 -5.02
C VAL A 205 19.85 -0.22 -3.89
N LYS A 206 20.91 -0.77 -3.28
CA LYS A 206 21.67 -0.06 -2.26
C LYS A 206 22.43 1.10 -2.89
N ASN A 207 22.15 2.32 -2.42
CA ASN A 207 22.90 3.51 -2.76
C ASN A 207 22.91 4.44 -1.55
N ASP A 208 24.06 4.57 -0.90
CA ASP A 208 24.17 5.32 0.35
C ASP A 208 23.95 6.83 0.18
N ASN A 209 24.00 7.36 -1.05
CA ASN A 209 23.64 8.75 -1.31
C ASN A 209 22.12 9.00 -1.23
N VAL A 210 21.32 7.95 -1.43
CA VAL A 210 19.85 8.04 -1.41
C VAL A 210 19.37 8.43 -0.02
N ILE A 211 19.95 7.85 1.05
CA ILE A 211 19.50 8.16 2.41
C ILE A 211 19.75 9.61 2.80
N LYS A 212 20.90 10.19 2.44
CA LYS A 212 21.20 11.61 2.68
C LYS A 212 20.20 12.52 1.95
N GLY A 213 19.76 12.13 0.75
CA GLY A 213 18.71 12.84 0.03
C GLY A 213 17.37 12.79 0.76
N HIS A 214 16.98 11.61 1.25
CA HIS A 214 15.75 11.44 2.03
C HIS A 214 15.78 12.20 3.36
N GLU A 215 16.93 12.23 4.06
CA GLU A 215 17.13 13.01 5.28
C GLU A 215 16.92 14.50 5.03
N LYS A 216 17.51 15.06 3.96
CA LYS A 216 17.31 16.48 3.58
C LYS A 216 15.85 16.81 3.25
N ILE A 217 15.16 15.92 2.54
CA ILE A 217 13.74 16.09 2.21
C ILE A 217 12.90 16.10 3.49
N LEU A 218 13.15 15.15 4.40
CA LEU A 218 12.42 15.06 5.65
C LEU A 218 12.71 16.28 6.55
N GLU A 219 13.96 16.71 6.63
CA GLU A 219 14.37 17.89 7.39
C GLU A 219 13.64 19.15 6.91
N ALA A 220 13.59 19.38 5.59
CA ALA A 220 12.87 20.53 5.04
C ALA A 220 11.38 20.51 5.44
N ARG A 221 10.74 19.33 5.41
CA ARG A 221 9.33 19.18 5.80
C ARG A 221 9.09 19.38 7.29
N LEU A 222 10.02 18.92 8.13
CA LEU A 222 9.96 19.16 9.57
C LEU A 222 10.14 20.64 9.89
N ALA A 223 11.07 21.32 9.20
CA ALA A 223 11.28 22.76 9.35
C ALA A 223 10.04 23.56 8.92
N ASP A 224 9.41 23.18 7.79
CA ASP A 224 8.14 23.77 7.34
C ASP A 224 7.05 23.61 8.42
N ALA A 225 6.85 22.39 8.92
CA ALA A 225 5.84 22.11 9.94
C ALA A 225 6.11 22.85 11.26
N GLN A 226 7.37 22.92 11.69
CA GLN A 226 7.78 23.67 12.87
C GLN A 226 7.44 25.15 12.71
N PHE A 227 7.74 25.72 11.54
CA PHE A 227 7.41 27.11 11.24
C PHE A 227 5.90 27.34 11.25
N LEU A 228 5.11 26.49 10.57
CA LEU A 228 3.65 26.62 10.51
C LEU A 228 3.02 26.56 11.91
N ILE A 229 3.40 25.58 12.73
CA ILE A 229 2.94 25.49 14.13
C ILE A 229 3.35 26.72 14.93
N SER A 230 4.56 27.23 14.73
CA SER A 230 5.02 28.44 15.43
C SER A 230 4.20 29.67 15.06
N GLN A 231 3.75 29.80 13.81
CA GLN A 231 2.83 30.85 13.39
C GLN A 231 1.45 30.63 14.02
N ASP A 232 0.97 29.39 13.99
CA ASP A 232 -0.37 29.08 14.47
C ASP A 232 -0.50 29.33 15.99
N LYS A 233 0.56 29.05 16.76
CA LYS A 233 0.65 29.30 18.20
C LYS A 233 0.66 30.78 18.61
N LYS A 234 0.82 31.72 17.67
CA LYS A 234 0.78 33.17 17.98
C LYS A 234 -0.63 33.66 18.34
N HIS A 235 -1.65 32.91 17.97
CA HIS A 235 -3.04 33.22 18.26
C HIS A 235 -3.72 32.07 18.99
N ASN A 236 -4.75 32.37 19.78
CA ASN A 236 -5.56 31.36 20.42
C ASN A 236 -6.55 30.73 19.42
N LEU A 237 -7.20 29.62 19.81
CA LEU A 237 -8.15 28.95 18.92
C LEU A 237 -9.37 29.82 18.58
N ASP A 238 -9.77 30.75 19.46
CA ASP A 238 -10.87 31.68 19.19
C ASP A 238 -10.61 32.56 17.96
N TYR A 239 -9.36 33.00 17.78
CA TYR A 239 -8.94 33.73 16.59
C TYR A 239 -9.19 32.92 15.31
N TYR A 240 -8.87 31.63 15.32
CA TYR A 240 -9.07 30.75 14.16
C TYR A 240 -10.55 30.43 13.92
N VAL A 241 -11.36 30.28 14.97
CA VAL A 241 -12.82 30.11 14.81
C VAL A 241 -13.45 31.30 14.09
N ASN A 242 -13.01 32.53 14.41
CA ASN A 242 -13.50 33.73 13.73
C ASN A 242 -13.11 33.79 12.25
N LYS A 243 -12.01 33.13 11.85
CA LYS A 243 -11.61 33.04 10.44
C LYS A 243 -12.42 32.03 9.63
N LEU A 244 -13.16 31.12 10.27
CA LEU A 244 -13.96 30.11 9.57
C LEU A 244 -15.07 30.70 8.69
N ASP A 245 -15.41 31.97 8.88
CA ASP A 245 -16.41 32.64 8.04
C ASP A 245 -15.93 32.82 6.60
N SER A 246 -14.62 32.98 6.43
CA SER A 246 -13.99 33.09 5.11
C SER A 246 -13.94 31.76 4.34
N ILE A 247 -14.24 30.64 5.00
CA ILE A 247 -14.18 29.30 4.40
C ILE A 247 -15.60 28.91 3.97
N SER A 248 -15.81 28.81 2.66
CA SER A 248 -17.09 28.34 2.10
C SER A 248 -17.33 26.87 2.45
N PHE A 249 -18.48 26.55 3.03
CA PHE A 249 -18.90 25.16 3.26
C PHE A 249 -19.81 24.66 2.13
N HIS A 250 -20.85 25.41 1.79
CA HIS A 250 -21.80 25.04 0.74
C HIS A 250 -22.61 26.25 0.28
N GLY A 251 -22.90 26.37 -1.02
CA GLY A 251 -23.55 27.56 -1.59
C GLY A 251 -24.87 27.97 -0.92
N TYR A 252 -25.68 27.01 -0.48
CA TYR A 252 -26.95 27.27 0.21
C TYR A 252 -26.88 27.22 1.76
N LEU A 253 -25.79 26.69 2.33
CA LEU A 253 -25.65 26.53 3.78
C LEU A 253 -24.54 27.42 4.38
N GLY A 254 -23.95 28.25 3.51
CA GLY A 254 -22.96 29.28 3.73
C GLY A 254 -21.60 28.79 4.25
N SER A 255 -21.06 29.46 5.27
CA SER A 255 -19.66 29.30 5.70
C SER A 255 -19.44 28.12 6.66
N VAL A 256 -18.18 27.75 6.87
CA VAL A 256 -17.80 26.78 7.90
C VAL A 256 -18.15 27.30 9.29
N GLN A 257 -18.08 28.62 9.53
CA GLN A 257 -18.51 29.19 10.81
C GLN A 257 -20.01 28.96 11.06
N GLU A 258 -20.85 29.13 10.03
CA GLU A 258 -22.29 28.83 10.14
C GLU A 258 -22.55 27.35 10.35
N LYS A 259 -21.73 26.47 9.74
CA LYS A 259 -21.76 25.04 10.05
C LYS A 259 -21.42 24.78 11.52
N VAL A 260 -20.41 25.43 12.08
CA VAL A 260 -20.06 25.30 13.50
C VAL A 260 -21.21 25.73 14.40
N LYS A 261 -21.92 26.83 14.08
CA LYS A 261 -23.13 27.25 14.83
C LYS A 261 -24.20 26.14 14.86
N ARG A 262 -24.44 25.48 13.72
CA ARG A 262 -25.35 24.32 13.65
C ARG A 262 -24.86 23.14 14.47
N ILE A 263 -23.56 22.83 14.43
CA ILE A 263 -22.95 21.77 15.24
C ILE A 263 -23.15 22.07 16.73
N ILE A 264 -22.89 23.30 17.20
CA ILE A 264 -23.10 23.68 18.61
C ILE A 264 -24.55 23.42 19.04
N ALA A 265 -25.53 23.84 18.24
CA ALA A 265 -26.95 23.63 18.55
C ALA A 265 -27.30 22.14 18.65
N LEU A 266 -26.86 21.33 17.69
CA LEU A 266 -27.09 19.88 17.69
C LEU A 266 -26.37 19.18 18.85
N SER A 267 -25.12 19.55 19.12
CA SER A 267 -24.34 18.97 20.22
C SER A 267 -24.98 19.26 21.58
N LYS A 268 -25.48 20.48 21.81
CA LYS A 268 -26.24 20.83 23.03
C LYS A 268 -27.53 20.01 23.14
N TYR A 269 -28.28 19.90 22.05
CA TYR A 269 -29.52 19.11 22.04
C TYR A 269 -29.26 17.65 22.40
N ILE A 270 -28.24 17.03 21.82
CA ILE A 270 -27.85 15.64 22.11
C ILE A 270 -27.40 15.51 23.58
N ALA A 271 -26.62 16.46 24.09
CA ALA A 271 -26.06 16.41 25.43
C ALA A 271 -27.11 16.40 26.56
N ILE A 272 -28.32 16.92 26.32
CA ILE A 272 -29.45 16.84 27.28
C ILE A 272 -29.81 15.38 27.61
N TRP A 273 -29.59 14.47 26.67
CA TRP A 273 -29.93 13.05 26.81
C TRP A 273 -28.78 12.20 27.36
N ILE A 274 -27.61 12.79 27.60
CA ILE A 274 -26.42 12.09 28.08
C ILE A 274 -26.23 12.41 29.58
N PRO A 275 -26.36 11.40 30.47
CA PRO A 275 -26.13 11.60 31.90
C PRO A 275 -24.75 12.23 32.18
N HIS A 276 -24.72 13.21 33.09
CA HIS A 276 -23.51 13.93 33.52
C HIS A 276 -22.77 14.74 32.44
N ALA A 277 -23.33 14.92 31.24
CA ALA A 277 -22.74 15.78 30.23
C ALA A 277 -22.86 17.27 30.62
N SER A 278 -21.74 18.00 30.58
CA SER A 278 -21.72 19.44 30.81
C SER A 278 -22.02 20.20 29.52
N LEU A 279 -23.18 20.86 29.45
CA LEU A 279 -23.58 21.67 28.28
C LEU A 279 -22.55 22.75 27.92
N ILE A 280 -21.90 23.36 28.91
CA ILE A 280 -20.87 24.39 28.71
C ILE A 280 -19.63 23.79 28.04
N LYS A 281 -19.16 22.62 28.51
CA LYS A 281 -18.00 21.94 27.91
C LYS A 281 -18.31 21.44 26.49
N VAL A 282 -19.52 20.93 26.28
CA VAL A 282 -19.99 20.47 24.96
C VAL A 282 -20.04 21.62 23.96
N GLU A 283 -20.60 22.77 24.37
CA GLU A 283 -20.60 23.97 23.54
C GLU A 283 -19.18 24.41 23.19
N ARG A 284 -18.29 24.51 24.18
CA ARG A 284 -16.91 24.93 23.94
C ARG A 284 -16.18 23.96 23.00
N ALA A 285 -16.36 22.65 23.17
CA ALA A 285 -15.78 21.65 22.28
C ALA A 285 -16.33 21.78 20.85
N ALA A 286 -17.65 21.89 20.69
CA ALA A 286 -18.29 22.06 19.38
C ALA A 286 -17.85 23.35 18.67
N TYR A 287 -17.70 24.44 19.43
CA TYR A 287 -17.22 25.73 18.92
C TYR A 287 -15.79 25.66 18.38
N LEU A 288 -14.91 24.92 19.05
CA LEU A 288 -13.50 24.78 18.66
C LEU A 288 -13.25 23.66 17.64
N ALA A 289 -14.23 22.79 17.36
CA ALA A 289 -14.06 21.54 16.61
C ALA A 289 -13.62 21.67 15.15
N LYS A 290 -13.60 22.90 14.61
CA LYS A 290 -13.17 23.20 13.24
C LYS A 290 -12.13 24.30 13.15
N ALA A 291 -11.59 24.76 14.28
CA ALA A 291 -10.59 25.83 14.31
C ALA A 291 -9.34 25.48 13.49
N ASP A 292 -8.99 24.19 13.42
CA ASP A 292 -7.89 23.64 12.62
C ASP A 292 -7.98 24.01 11.14
N LEU A 293 -9.17 24.11 10.54
CA LEU A 293 -9.33 24.42 9.11
C LEU A 293 -8.86 25.82 8.72
N ALA A 294 -8.70 26.73 9.70
CA ALA A 294 -8.18 28.07 9.48
C ALA A 294 -6.72 28.23 9.96
N THR A 295 -6.10 27.15 10.44
CA THR A 295 -4.67 27.10 10.77
C THR A 295 -3.83 26.84 9.52
N SER A 296 -2.51 26.98 9.63
CA SER A 296 -1.59 26.95 8.51
C SER A 296 -0.95 25.57 8.29
N ILE A 297 -1.07 24.65 9.26
CA ILE A 297 -0.52 23.28 9.23
C ILE A 297 -1.34 22.29 8.41
#